data_AF-A0A973BIX5-F1
#
_entry.id   AF-A0A973BIX5-F1
#
_cell.length_a   1.000
_cell.length_b   1.000
_cell.length_c   1.000
_cell.angle_alpha   90.00
_cell.angle_beta   90.00
_cell.angle_gamma   90.00
#
_symmetry.space_group_name_H-M   'P 1'
#
loop_
_entity.id
_entity.type
_entity.pdbx_description
1 polymer ?
#
loop_
_entity_poly.entity_id
_entity_poly.type
_entity_poly.pdbx_seq_one_letter_code
_entity_poly.pdbx_strand_id
1 'polypeptide(L)'
;MLLAFNLLEARTWTDYRGREFDAELLKVKDGYASFRKLDNSRSIFPISELSVEDQKYIASLDNPSPSTPKGPTSATSTQRTTKLTAWLEKNLVALDGKRLRTAKQTSIPQADYITFYYSASWCPPCRKFTPKLVNFYKKHQPKHSNFEIVFVSSDRDQRSQEKYMADYKMPWPAVKFDQSKQNIVSRYSGRGIPCLVILDRNGKVIEHSYVNGNYVGPVSVMNKLERLIRD
;
A
#
# COMPACT_ATOMS: atom_id res chain seq x y z
N MET A 1 -12.58 2.63 34.62
CA MET A 1 -11.58 3.34 33.80
C MET A 1 -10.78 2.30 33.05
N LEU A 2 -11.23 1.93 31.84
CA LEU A 2 -10.67 0.87 31.02
C LEU A 2 -9.91 1.52 29.87
N LEU A 3 -8.58 1.42 29.90
CA LEU A 3 -7.74 1.71 28.75
C LEU A 3 -7.95 0.58 27.74
N ALA A 4 -8.66 0.89 26.64
CA ALA A 4 -8.81 -0.02 25.53
C ALA A 4 -7.44 -0.21 24.85
N PHE A 5 -6.93 -1.44 24.92
CA PHE A 5 -5.70 -1.84 24.25
C PHE A 5 -5.82 -1.60 22.73
N ASN A 6 -4.80 -0.94 22.18
CA ASN A 6 -4.58 -0.78 20.75
C ASN A 6 -4.71 -2.14 20.04
N LEU A 7 -5.65 -2.25 19.11
CA LEU A 7 -5.69 -3.35 18.16
C LEU A 7 -4.38 -3.33 17.36
N LEU A 8 -3.55 -4.36 17.53
CA LEU A 8 -2.35 -4.56 16.74
C LEU A 8 -2.77 -4.92 15.31
N GLU A 9 -2.64 -3.96 14.40
CA GLU A 9 -3.00 -4.11 12.99
C GLU A 9 -2.28 -5.28 12.29
N ALA A 10 -2.93 -5.85 11.27
CA ALA A 10 -2.39 -6.98 10.51
C ALA A 10 -0.98 -6.69 9.95
N ARG A 11 -0.06 -7.64 10.14
CA ARG A 11 1.32 -7.60 9.63
C ARG A 11 1.66 -8.91 8.92
N THR A 12 2.78 -8.91 8.21
CA THR A 12 3.35 -10.14 7.65
C THR A 12 4.07 -10.91 8.77
N TRP A 13 3.64 -12.15 8.95
CA TRP A 13 4.23 -13.17 9.82
C TRP A 13 4.94 -14.19 8.95
N THR A 14 5.96 -14.83 9.52
CA THR A 14 6.74 -15.84 8.83
C THR A 14 6.74 -17.10 9.68
N ASP A 15 6.34 -18.22 9.09
CA ASP A 15 6.46 -19.52 9.77
C ASP A 15 7.93 -20.00 9.83
N TYR A 16 8.20 -21.06 10.59
CA TYR A 16 9.54 -21.65 10.76
C TYR A 16 10.13 -22.19 9.45
N ARG A 17 9.31 -22.35 8.41
CA ARG A 17 9.70 -22.78 7.07
C ARG A 17 9.95 -21.60 6.13
N GLY A 18 9.86 -20.37 6.64
CA GLY A 18 10.06 -19.15 5.86
C GLY A 18 8.85 -18.73 5.01
N ARG A 19 7.68 -19.33 5.21
CA ARG A 19 6.46 -18.95 4.47
C ARG A 19 5.81 -17.75 5.13
N GLU A 20 5.61 -16.71 4.33
CA GLU A 20 4.98 -15.48 4.77
C GLU A 20 3.45 -15.57 4.71
N PHE A 21 2.76 -15.02 5.71
CA PHE A 21 1.31 -14.85 5.72
C PHE A 21 0.91 -13.53 6.41
N ASP A 22 -0.05 -12.83 5.83
CA ASP A 22 -0.55 -11.57 6.39
C ASP A 22 -1.69 -11.85 7.36
N ALA A 23 -1.51 -11.44 8.62
CA ALA A 23 -2.52 -11.62 9.65
C ALA A 23 -2.40 -10.63 10.81
N GLU A 24 -3.52 -10.43 11.48
CA GLU A 24 -3.63 -9.73 12.75
C GLU A 24 -3.41 -10.70 13.91
N LEU A 25 -2.52 -10.35 14.85
CA LEU A 25 -2.37 -11.11 16.08
C LEU A 25 -3.53 -10.78 17.01
N LEU A 26 -4.42 -11.75 17.22
CA LEU A 26 -5.59 -11.59 18.07
C LEU A 26 -5.26 -11.82 19.55
N LYS A 27 -4.45 -12.85 19.83
CA LYS A 27 -4.19 -13.31 21.20
C LYS A 27 -2.95 -14.18 21.28
N VAL A 28 -2.22 -14.08 22.37
CA VAL A 28 -1.16 -15.01 22.77
C VAL A 28 -1.57 -15.71 24.06
N LYS A 29 -1.51 -17.04 24.11
CA LYS A 29 -1.82 -17.81 25.32
C LYS A 29 -1.15 -19.19 25.26
N ASP A 30 -0.59 -19.65 26.38
CA ASP A 30 -0.08 -21.02 26.55
C ASP A 30 0.96 -21.44 25.48
N GLY A 31 1.77 -20.50 25.00
CA GLY A 31 2.77 -20.74 23.94
C GLY A 31 2.22 -20.72 22.50
N TYR A 32 0.95 -20.35 22.32
CA TYR A 32 0.29 -20.25 21.02
C TYR A 32 -0.10 -18.81 20.69
N ALA A 33 0.01 -18.46 19.41
CA ALA A 33 -0.46 -17.20 18.85
C ALA A 33 -1.67 -17.45 17.93
N SER A 34 -2.76 -16.72 18.19
CA SER A 34 -3.99 -16.73 17.40
C SER A 34 -4.00 -15.57 16.42
N PHE A 35 -4.30 -15.86 15.17
CA PHE A 35 -4.24 -14.91 14.06
C PHE A 35 -5.57 -14.80 13.33
N ARG A 36 -5.89 -13.60 12.83
CA ARG A 36 -6.93 -13.36 11.83
C ARG A 36 -6.26 -12.97 10.51
N LYS A 37 -6.37 -13.83 9.50
CA LYS A 37 -5.87 -13.56 8.15
C LYS A 37 -6.75 -12.52 7.45
N LEU A 38 -6.24 -11.98 6.33
CA LEU A 38 -6.96 -10.97 5.52
C LEU A 38 -8.27 -11.48 4.92
N ASP A 39 -8.42 -12.79 4.72
CA ASP A 39 -9.67 -13.43 4.29
C ASP A 39 -10.66 -13.70 5.44
N ASN A 40 -10.40 -13.14 6.63
CA ASN A 40 -11.09 -13.38 7.90
C ASN A 40 -10.99 -14.81 8.46
N SER A 41 -10.24 -15.71 7.82
CA SER A 41 -9.98 -17.02 8.40
C SER A 41 -9.08 -16.88 9.62
N ARG A 42 -9.27 -17.78 10.59
CA ARG A 42 -8.46 -17.82 11.81
C ARG A 42 -7.40 -18.91 11.69
N SER A 43 -6.23 -18.66 12.25
CA SER A 43 -5.18 -19.67 12.34
C SER A 43 -4.49 -19.55 13.69
N ILE A 44 -4.09 -20.69 14.26
CA ILE A 44 -3.39 -20.75 15.54
C ILE A 44 -2.07 -21.45 15.27
N PHE A 45 -0.96 -20.85 15.68
CA PHE A 45 0.37 -21.42 15.54
C PHE A 45 1.05 -21.52 16.90
N PRO A 46 1.83 -22.58 17.18
CA PRO A 46 2.85 -22.53 18.22
C PRO A 46 3.79 -21.36 17.94
N ILE A 47 4.12 -20.56 18.95
CA ILE A 47 5.05 -19.43 18.78
C ILE A 47 6.42 -19.92 18.28
N SER A 48 6.84 -21.12 18.72
CA SER A 48 8.08 -21.78 18.26
C SER A 48 8.09 -22.13 16.78
N GLU A 49 6.92 -22.17 16.13
CA GLU A 49 6.77 -22.39 14.69
C GLU A 49 6.74 -21.08 13.90
N LEU A 50 6.97 -19.93 14.53
CA LEU A 50 7.18 -18.66 13.85
C LEU A 50 8.67 -18.38 13.68
N SER A 51 9.02 -17.43 12.81
CA SER A 51 10.39 -16.93 12.68
C SER A 51 10.94 -16.39 14.01
N VAL A 52 12.26 -16.42 14.18
CA VAL A 52 12.92 -15.91 15.39
C VAL A 52 12.58 -14.43 15.61
N GLU A 53 12.43 -13.67 14.54
CA GLU A 53 12.02 -12.26 14.55
C GLU A 53 10.59 -12.10 15.08
N ASP A 54 9.64 -12.93 14.66
CA ASP A 54 8.26 -12.89 15.13
C ASP A 54 8.11 -13.37 16.57
N GLN A 55 8.92 -14.35 16.97
CA GLN A 55 9.03 -14.78 18.36
C GLN A 55 9.47 -13.61 19.26
N LYS A 56 10.51 -12.87 18.84
CA LYS A 56 11.01 -11.69 19.57
C LYS A 56 9.97 -10.56 19.61
N TYR A 57 9.23 -10.35 18.53
CA TYR A 57 8.16 -9.37 18.47
C TYR A 57 7.03 -9.72 19.45
N ILE A 58 6.57 -10.97 19.46
CA ILE A 58 5.53 -11.40 20.42
C ILE A 58 6.01 -11.22 21.85
N ALA A 59 7.26 -11.59 22.14
CA ALA A 59 7.85 -11.43 23.47
C ALA A 59 7.99 -9.97 23.93
N SER A 60 8.09 -9.01 23.00
CA SER A 60 8.17 -7.58 23.34
C SER A 60 6.82 -6.94 23.64
N LEU A 61 5.70 -7.59 23.30
CA LEU A 61 4.35 -7.09 23.59
C LEU A 61 4.01 -7.16 25.09
N ASP A 62 4.62 -8.09 25.82
CA ASP A 62 4.38 -8.29 27.27
C ASP A 62 5.26 -7.40 28.16
N ASN A 63 6.30 -6.76 27.61
CA ASN A 63 7.26 -5.93 28.36
C ASN A 63 7.49 -4.55 27.71
N PRO A 64 6.64 -3.54 27.97
CA PRO A 64 6.92 -2.18 27.54
C PRO A 64 8.00 -1.56 28.44
N SER A 65 9.26 -1.53 27.97
CA SER A 65 10.33 -0.78 28.66
C SER A 65 10.33 0.70 28.23
N PRO A 66 10.61 1.67 29.13
CA PRO A 66 10.40 3.09 28.86
C PRO A 66 11.63 3.79 28.24
N SER A 67 11.33 4.63 27.24
CA SER A 67 12.12 5.74 26.70
C SER A 67 13.32 5.45 25.78
N THR A 68 13.33 6.16 24.66
CA THR A 68 14.53 6.82 24.09
C THR A 68 14.05 8.05 23.28
N PRO A 69 14.88 9.09 23.07
CA PRO A 69 14.57 10.47 23.44
C PRO A 69 14.26 11.35 22.22
N LYS A 70 13.66 12.53 22.47
CA LYS A 70 13.49 13.61 21.49
C LYS A 70 14.84 14.29 21.16
N GLY A 71 15.18 14.33 19.86
CA GLY A 71 16.15 15.25 19.20
C GLY A 71 17.63 14.83 19.23
N PRO A 72 18.47 15.18 18.21
CA PRO A 72 18.46 16.45 17.48
C PRO A 72 18.55 16.36 15.93
N THR A 73 18.40 17.54 15.33
CA THR A 73 18.50 17.97 13.93
C THR A 73 19.78 17.50 13.20
N SER A 74 19.64 17.25 11.89
CA SER A 74 20.69 17.19 10.85
C SER A 74 21.68 16.04 10.89
N ALA A 75 21.33 14.92 10.23
CA ALA A 75 22.29 14.06 9.53
C ALA A 75 21.56 13.24 8.45
N THR A 76 21.98 13.40 7.20
CA THR A 76 21.82 12.51 6.03
C THR A 76 20.80 11.37 6.17
N SER A 77 19.60 11.61 5.64
CA SER A 77 18.53 10.62 5.52
C SER A 77 18.89 9.52 4.50
N THR A 78 19.68 8.53 4.92
CA THR A 78 19.67 7.22 4.26
C THR A 78 18.36 6.53 4.63
N GLN A 79 17.29 6.90 3.91
CA GLN A 79 15.96 6.29 4.03
C GLN A 79 16.08 4.76 3.84
N ARG A 80 15.57 3.98 4.80
CA ARG A 80 15.39 2.54 4.61
C ARG A 80 14.40 2.31 3.46
N THR A 81 14.91 1.96 2.29
CA THR A 81 14.10 1.53 1.14
C THR A 81 13.44 0.19 1.45
N THR A 82 12.11 0.10 1.35
CA THR A 82 11.40 -1.17 1.51
C THR A 82 11.53 -2.03 0.27
N LYS A 83 11.27 -3.34 0.39
CA LYS A 83 11.17 -4.26 -0.76
C LYS A 83 10.15 -3.75 -1.80
N LEU A 84 9.06 -3.11 -1.35
CA LEU A 84 8.05 -2.51 -2.22
C LEU A 84 8.61 -1.31 -2.99
N THR A 85 9.21 -0.32 -2.31
CA THR A 85 9.71 0.88 -2.98
C THR A 85 10.86 0.55 -3.92
N ALA A 86 11.78 -0.33 -3.52
CA ALA A 86 12.86 -0.83 -4.38
C ALA A 86 12.33 -1.58 -5.62
N TRP A 87 11.22 -2.30 -5.48
CA TRP A 87 10.58 -2.98 -6.61
C TRP A 87 9.89 -1.99 -7.55
N LEU A 88 9.18 -0.99 -7.01
CA LEU A 88 8.51 0.04 -7.79
C LEU A 88 9.51 0.82 -8.65
N GLU A 89 10.61 1.29 -8.09
CA GLU A 89 11.63 2.08 -8.81
C GLU A 89 12.14 1.37 -10.09
N LYS A 90 12.15 0.04 -10.13
CA LYS A 90 12.60 -0.75 -11.29
C LYS A 90 11.48 -1.04 -12.31
N ASN A 91 10.23 -0.89 -11.91
CA ASN A 91 9.05 -1.41 -12.62
C ASN A 91 8.02 -0.34 -12.98
N LEU A 92 8.40 0.93 -12.97
CA LEU A 92 7.51 2.03 -13.34
C LEU A 92 7.75 2.58 -14.75
N VAL A 93 6.64 2.97 -15.36
CA VAL A 93 6.57 3.74 -16.60
C VAL A 93 5.74 4.98 -16.38
N ALA A 94 5.99 6.04 -17.14
CA ALA A 94 5.22 7.27 -17.13
C ALA A 94 4.95 7.72 -18.56
N LEU A 95 3.94 8.57 -18.75
CA LEU A 95 3.70 9.20 -20.03
C LEU A 95 4.81 10.21 -20.34
N ASP A 96 5.41 10.04 -21.51
CA ASP A 96 6.20 11.05 -22.21
C ASP A 96 5.45 11.41 -23.51
N GLY A 97 4.77 12.56 -23.47
CA GLY A 97 3.76 12.92 -24.47
C GLY A 97 2.59 11.92 -24.46
N LYS A 98 2.49 11.09 -25.51
CA LYS A 98 1.43 10.07 -25.67
C LYS A 98 1.94 8.64 -25.48
N ARG A 99 3.22 8.43 -25.17
CA ARG A 99 3.84 7.10 -25.10
C ARG A 99 4.34 6.81 -23.69
N LEU A 100 4.29 5.54 -23.29
CA LEU A 100 4.90 5.10 -22.04
C LEU A 100 6.41 4.92 -22.21
N ARG A 101 7.16 5.45 -21.25
CA ARG A 101 8.61 5.23 -21.11
C ARG A 101 8.95 4.92 -19.66
N THR A 102 10.10 4.31 -19.42
CA THR A 102 10.61 4.08 -18.06
C THR A 102 10.60 5.39 -17.28
N ALA A 103 9.98 5.38 -16.09
CA ALA A 103 9.92 6.54 -15.23
C ALA A 103 11.32 6.80 -14.66
N LYS A 104 11.91 7.96 -14.96
CA LYS A 104 13.26 8.33 -14.49
C LYS A 104 13.25 9.08 -13.15
N GLN A 105 12.14 9.73 -12.82
CA GLN A 105 11.98 10.52 -11.61
C GLN A 105 10.54 10.37 -11.13
N THR A 106 10.37 9.96 -9.87
CA THR A 106 9.05 9.81 -9.22
C THR A 106 9.12 10.45 -7.83
N SER A 107 7.99 10.85 -7.25
CA SER A 107 8.00 11.34 -5.85
C SER A 107 8.07 10.20 -4.83
N ILE A 108 8.08 8.93 -5.27
CA ILE A 108 8.06 7.74 -4.40
C ILE A 108 9.13 7.75 -3.29
N PRO A 109 10.41 8.10 -3.54
CA PRO A 109 11.41 8.11 -2.47
C PRO A 109 11.07 9.12 -1.36
N GLN A 110 10.37 10.20 -1.73
CA GLN A 110 10.03 11.32 -0.84
C GLN A 110 8.64 11.16 -0.24
N ALA A 111 7.80 10.28 -0.80
CA ALA A 111 6.43 10.07 -0.38
C ALA A 111 6.38 9.37 0.99
N ASP A 112 5.55 9.90 1.88
CA ASP A 112 5.08 9.20 3.08
C ASP A 112 3.94 8.25 2.72
N TYR A 113 3.17 8.60 1.68
CA TYR A 113 1.99 7.86 1.23
C TYR A 113 2.09 7.46 -0.24
N ILE A 114 1.99 6.16 -0.52
CA ILE A 114 1.89 5.63 -1.89
C ILE A 114 0.45 5.16 -2.10
N THR A 115 -0.23 5.71 -3.10
CA THR A 115 -1.62 5.33 -3.40
C THR A 115 -1.68 4.51 -4.68
N PHE A 116 -1.99 3.22 -4.58
CA PHE A 116 -2.24 2.40 -5.76
C PHE A 116 -3.63 2.65 -6.33
N TYR A 117 -3.69 2.85 -7.65
CA TYR A 117 -4.91 2.99 -8.41
C TYR A 117 -5.08 1.81 -9.37
N TYR A 118 -5.93 0.84 -9.02
CA TYR A 118 -6.28 -0.29 -9.87
C TYR A 118 -7.48 0.06 -10.74
N SER A 119 -7.28 0.01 -12.06
CA SER A 119 -8.28 0.49 -13.02
C SER A 119 -7.99 -0.02 -14.44
N ALA A 120 -8.95 0.16 -15.36
CA ALA A 120 -8.81 -0.25 -16.75
C ALA A 120 -9.65 0.61 -17.70
N SER A 121 -9.21 0.69 -18.96
CA SER A 121 -9.87 1.44 -20.04
C SER A 121 -11.29 0.94 -20.33
N TRP A 122 -11.49 -0.37 -20.32
CA TRP A 122 -12.74 -1.03 -20.66
C TRP A 122 -13.82 -0.85 -19.58
N CYS A 123 -13.44 -0.48 -18.36
CA CYS A 123 -14.31 -0.37 -17.19
C CYS A 123 -15.06 0.99 -17.13
N PRO A 124 -16.40 1.03 -17.27
CA PRO A 124 -17.17 2.28 -17.22
C PRO A 124 -17.07 3.08 -15.91
N PRO A 125 -17.19 2.50 -14.70
CA PRO A 125 -17.04 3.28 -13.46
C PRO A 125 -15.62 3.82 -13.30
N CYS A 126 -14.61 3.11 -13.80
CA CYS A 126 -13.23 3.57 -13.84
C CYS A 126 -13.07 4.83 -14.70
N ARG A 127 -13.63 4.82 -15.92
CA ARG A 127 -13.65 5.97 -16.83
C ARG A 127 -14.35 7.20 -16.23
N LYS A 128 -15.35 6.99 -15.36
CA LYS A 128 -16.03 8.08 -14.61
C LYS A 128 -15.17 8.61 -13.46
N PHE A 129 -14.36 7.77 -12.82
CA PHE A 129 -13.55 8.16 -11.67
C PHE A 129 -12.21 8.81 -12.05
N THR A 130 -11.52 8.32 -13.09
CA THR A 130 -10.19 8.81 -13.48
C THR A 130 -10.08 10.33 -13.63
N PRO A 131 -11.01 11.05 -14.30
CA PRO A 131 -10.94 12.51 -14.37
C PRO A 131 -10.92 13.20 -13.00
N LYS A 132 -11.66 12.66 -12.03
CA LYS A 132 -11.70 13.18 -10.66
C LYS A 132 -10.36 13.02 -9.98
N LEU A 133 -9.75 11.84 -10.12
CA LEU A 133 -8.43 11.57 -9.56
C LEU A 133 -7.32 12.41 -10.23
N VAL A 134 -7.40 12.64 -11.54
CA VAL A 134 -6.49 13.54 -12.28
C VAL A 134 -6.58 14.97 -11.73
N ASN A 135 -7.81 15.47 -11.52
CA ASN A 135 -8.02 16.81 -10.97
C ASN A 135 -7.52 16.90 -9.52
N PHE A 136 -7.74 15.87 -8.71
CA PHE A 136 -7.18 15.77 -7.36
C PHE A 136 -5.66 15.87 -7.38
N TYR A 137 -4.99 15.03 -8.17
CA TYR A 137 -3.52 15.00 -8.23
C TYR A 137 -2.94 16.36 -8.66
N LYS A 138 -3.48 16.96 -9.72
CA LYS A 138 -3.01 18.28 -10.22
C LYS A 138 -3.18 19.40 -9.19
N LYS A 139 -4.22 19.33 -8.36
CA LYS A 139 -4.49 20.33 -7.32
C LYS A 139 -3.55 20.18 -6.12
N HIS A 140 -3.19 18.94 -5.77
CA HIS A 140 -2.55 18.62 -4.49
C HIS A 140 -1.07 18.31 -4.61
N GLN A 141 -0.63 17.54 -5.60
CA GLN A 141 0.77 17.12 -5.66
C GLN A 141 1.75 18.31 -5.69
N PRO A 142 1.54 19.39 -6.49
CA PRO A 142 2.47 20.51 -6.50
C PRO A 142 2.64 21.24 -5.15
N LYS A 143 1.72 20.99 -4.20
CA LYS A 143 1.73 21.58 -2.84
C LYS A 143 2.20 20.60 -1.78
N HIS A 144 2.16 19.29 -2.07
CA HIS A 144 2.36 18.20 -1.13
C HIS A 144 3.18 17.10 -1.82
N SER A 145 4.49 17.09 -1.56
CA SER A 145 5.42 16.07 -2.09
C SER A 145 5.41 14.77 -1.29
N ASN A 146 4.69 14.72 -0.17
CA ASN A 146 4.60 13.57 0.72
C ASN A 146 3.67 12.46 0.22
N PHE A 147 3.13 12.55 -1.01
CA PHE A 147 2.39 11.46 -1.61
C PHE A 147 2.71 11.25 -3.09
N GLU A 148 2.42 10.04 -3.57
CA GLU A 148 2.46 9.66 -4.99
C GLU A 148 1.28 8.75 -5.32
N ILE A 149 0.73 8.87 -6.52
CA ILE A 149 -0.24 7.92 -7.07
C ILE A 149 0.51 6.98 -8.02
N VAL A 150 0.22 5.68 -7.97
CA VAL A 150 0.77 4.71 -8.91
C VAL A 150 -0.37 3.94 -9.56
N PHE A 151 -0.49 4.06 -10.88
CA PHE A 151 -1.50 3.31 -11.63
C PHE A 151 -1.09 1.85 -11.82
N VAL A 152 -2.01 0.94 -11.52
CA VAL A 152 -1.85 -0.51 -11.75
C VAL A 152 -2.94 -0.94 -12.72
N SER A 153 -2.55 -1.26 -13.95
CA SER A 153 -3.51 -1.56 -15.01
C SER A 153 -4.15 -2.94 -14.84
N SER A 154 -5.46 -2.99 -15.01
CA SER A 154 -6.24 -4.22 -15.21
C SER A 154 -6.66 -4.39 -16.68
N ASP A 155 -6.01 -3.68 -17.60
CA ASP A 155 -6.24 -3.82 -19.04
C ASP A 155 -5.80 -5.20 -19.55
N ARG A 156 -6.16 -5.48 -20.81
CA ARG A 156 -5.82 -6.74 -21.48
C ARG A 156 -4.42 -6.74 -22.08
N ASP A 157 -3.89 -5.55 -22.38
CA ASP A 157 -2.59 -5.37 -23.00
C ASP A 157 -1.99 -3.99 -22.67
N GLN A 158 -0.67 -3.86 -22.91
CA GLN A 158 0.09 -2.64 -22.68
C GLN A 158 -0.42 -1.46 -23.53
N ARG A 159 -0.90 -1.72 -24.75
CA ARG A 159 -1.38 -0.66 -25.65
C ARG A 159 -2.64 0.00 -25.07
N SER A 160 -3.52 -0.80 -24.49
CA SER A 160 -4.73 -0.35 -23.81
C SER A 160 -4.40 0.45 -22.55
N GLN A 161 -3.40 0.00 -21.78
CA GLN A 161 -2.85 0.78 -20.65
C GLN A 161 -2.34 2.15 -21.11
N GLU A 162 -1.45 2.19 -22.11
CA GLU A 162 -0.87 3.44 -22.65
C GLU A 162 -1.97 4.38 -23.14
N LYS A 163 -2.89 3.84 -23.96
CA LYS A 163 -4.00 4.62 -24.50
C LYS A 163 -4.87 5.21 -23.38
N TYR A 164 -5.17 4.43 -22.35
CA TYR A 164 -5.98 4.90 -21.23
C TYR A 164 -5.29 6.04 -20.48
N MET A 165 -4.01 5.87 -20.16
CA MET A 165 -3.26 6.92 -19.51
C MET A 165 -3.23 8.18 -20.37
N ALA A 166 -2.98 8.04 -21.68
CA ALA A 166 -2.88 9.16 -22.62
C ALA A 166 -4.21 9.89 -22.81
N ASP A 167 -5.31 9.16 -22.96
CA ASP A 167 -6.67 9.72 -23.16
C ASP A 167 -7.07 10.59 -21.96
N TYR A 168 -6.72 10.17 -20.73
CA TYR A 168 -7.03 10.91 -19.51
C TYR A 168 -5.89 11.83 -19.04
N LYS A 169 -4.77 11.87 -19.77
CA LYS A 169 -3.57 12.65 -19.44
C LYS A 169 -3.14 12.43 -17.98
N MET A 170 -3.02 11.16 -17.59
CA MET A 170 -2.67 10.79 -16.21
C MET A 170 -1.27 11.33 -15.86
N PRO A 171 -1.14 12.19 -14.83
CA PRO A 171 0.12 12.86 -14.50
C PRO A 171 1.04 12.03 -13.60
N TRP A 172 0.66 10.80 -13.26
CA TRP A 172 1.36 9.92 -12.34
C TRP A 172 1.97 8.70 -13.05
N PRO A 173 2.99 8.05 -12.46
CA PRO A 173 3.55 6.83 -13.01
C PRO A 173 2.60 5.64 -12.90
N ALA A 174 2.91 4.58 -13.65
CA ALA A 174 2.20 3.31 -13.64
C ALA A 174 3.17 2.14 -13.57
N VAL A 175 2.74 1.03 -12.98
CA VAL A 175 3.46 -0.23 -13.06
C VAL A 175 3.47 -0.71 -14.52
N LYS A 176 4.61 -1.23 -14.99
CA LYS A 176 4.72 -1.87 -16.32
C LYS A 176 3.62 -2.94 -16.47
N PHE A 177 3.03 -3.03 -17.65
CA PHE A 177 1.86 -3.88 -17.88
C PHE A 177 2.07 -5.35 -17.47
N ASP A 178 3.18 -5.93 -17.91
CA ASP A 178 3.61 -7.30 -17.62
C ASP A 178 3.81 -7.57 -16.12
N GLN A 179 4.09 -6.52 -15.35
CA GLN A 179 4.30 -6.59 -13.91
C GLN A 179 3.03 -6.37 -13.08
N SER A 180 1.88 -6.07 -13.69
CA SER A 180 0.66 -5.63 -12.98
C SER A 180 -0.15 -6.74 -12.29
N LYS A 181 -0.10 -7.99 -12.78
CA LYS A 181 -1.05 -9.06 -12.37
C LYS A 181 -0.48 -10.13 -11.42
N GLN A 182 0.85 -10.25 -11.30
CA GLN A 182 1.49 -11.34 -10.55
C GLN A 182 2.73 -10.87 -9.79
N ASN A 183 2.58 -9.83 -8.96
CA ASN A 183 3.71 -9.22 -8.25
C ASN A 183 3.32 -8.65 -6.90
N ILE A 184 4.29 -8.06 -6.19
CA ILE A 184 4.10 -7.46 -4.87
C ILE A 184 2.97 -6.41 -4.82
N VAL A 185 2.60 -5.80 -5.95
CA VAL A 185 1.49 -4.85 -6.03
C VAL A 185 0.12 -5.53 -6.15
N SER A 186 0.02 -6.74 -6.70
CA SER A 186 -1.30 -7.38 -6.92
C SER A 186 -1.97 -7.80 -5.62
N ARG A 187 -1.21 -8.04 -4.54
CA ARG A 187 -1.73 -8.39 -3.20
C ARG A 187 -2.61 -7.31 -2.58
N TYR A 188 -2.44 -6.05 -3.00
CA TYR A 188 -3.25 -4.94 -2.51
C TYR A 188 -4.51 -4.71 -3.36
N SER A 189 -4.72 -5.47 -4.44
CA SER A 189 -5.91 -5.29 -5.27
C SER A 189 -7.16 -5.76 -4.53
N GLY A 190 -8.24 -4.98 -4.63
CA GLY A 190 -9.58 -5.43 -4.26
C GLY A 190 -10.17 -6.43 -5.27
N ARG A 191 -11.40 -6.90 -4.99
CA ARG A 191 -12.15 -7.85 -5.83
C ARG A 191 -12.64 -7.28 -7.16
N GLY A 192 -12.47 -5.97 -7.38
CA GLY A 192 -13.02 -5.26 -8.53
C GLY A 192 -12.51 -3.82 -8.58
N ILE A 193 -12.71 -3.21 -9.74
CA ILE A 193 -12.21 -1.87 -10.10
C ILE A 193 -13.37 -0.88 -10.34
N PRO A 194 -13.16 0.43 -10.13
CA PRO A 194 -11.92 1.07 -9.68
C PRO A 194 -11.63 0.81 -8.19
N CYS A 195 -10.37 0.57 -7.86
CA CYS A 195 -9.91 0.39 -6.48
C CYS A 195 -8.76 1.35 -6.19
N LEU A 196 -8.85 2.10 -5.10
CA LEU A 196 -7.77 2.88 -4.53
C LEU A 196 -7.33 2.26 -3.20
N VAL A 197 -6.03 2.28 -2.96
CA VAL A 197 -5.42 1.80 -1.72
C VAL A 197 -4.30 2.74 -1.32
N ILE A 198 -4.35 3.28 -0.10
CA ILE A 198 -3.28 4.13 0.45
C ILE A 198 -2.38 3.24 1.28
N LEU A 199 -1.09 3.31 1.02
CA LEU A 199 -0.04 2.68 1.81
C LEU A 199 0.81 3.74 2.51
N ASP A 200 1.31 3.42 3.70
CA ASP A 200 2.44 4.16 4.28
C ASP A 200 3.76 3.79 3.60
N ARG A 201 4.86 4.46 4.00
CA ARG A 201 6.21 4.19 3.50
C ARG A 201 6.71 2.75 3.77
N ASN A 202 6.14 2.06 4.75
CA ASN A 202 6.46 0.67 5.09
C ASN A 202 5.66 -0.34 4.24
N GLY A 203 4.73 0.14 3.39
CA GLY A 203 3.85 -0.70 2.59
C GLY A 203 2.63 -1.23 3.35
N LYS A 204 2.32 -0.65 4.52
CA LYS A 204 1.15 -0.95 5.33
C LYS A 204 -0.08 -0.22 4.77
N VAL A 205 -1.21 -0.91 4.68
CA VAL A 205 -2.47 -0.31 4.20
C VAL A 205 -3.05 0.63 5.25
N ILE A 206 -3.25 1.90 4.88
CA ILE A 206 -3.92 2.91 5.71
C ILE A 206 -5.41 2.98 5.37
N GLU A 207 -5.77 2.86 4.10
CA GLU A 207 -7.15 2.98 3.63
C GLU A 207 -7.35 2.20 2.34
N HIS A 208 -8.56 1.65 2.14
CA HIS A 208 -8.85 0.77 1.01
C HIS A 208 -10.28 0.97 0.49
N SER A 209 -10.51 0.80 -0.83
CA SER A 209 -11.86 0.85 -1.41
C SER A 209 -12.79 -0.31 -1.00
N TYR A 210 -12.32 -1.17 -0.11
CA TYR A 210 -13.04 -2.31 0.44
C TYR A 210 -12.84 -2.33 1.95
N VAL A 211 -13.93 -2.42 2.71
CA VAL A 211 -13.92 -2.51 4.16
C VAL A 211 -14.71 -3.75 4.56
N ASN A 212 -14.09 -4.69 5.28
CA ASN A 212 -14.69 -5.98 5.63
C ASN A 212 -15.27 -6.71 4.39
N GLY A 213 -14.56 -6.62 3.27
CA GLY A 213 -14.99 -7.16 1.99
C GLY A 213 -16.03 -6.31 1.24
N ASN A 214 -16.70 -5.34 1.85
CA ASN A 214 -17.71 -4.52 1.17
C ASN A 214 -17.06 -3.39 0.37
N TYR A 215 -17.48 -3.21 -0.88
CA TYR A 215 -16.97 -2.13 -1.72
C TYR A 215 -17.54 -0.78 -1.26
N VAL A 216 -16.67 0.10 -0.78
CA VAL A 216 -17.00 1.46 -0.34
C VAL A 216 -16.62 2.53 -1.37
N GLY A 217 -15.98 2.11 -2.46
CA GLY A 217 -15.61 2.97 -3.58
C GLY A 217 -14.28 3.71 -3.41
N PRO A 218 -13.72 4.25 -4.51
CA PRO A 218 -12.45 4.97 -4.47
C PRO A 218 -12.57 6.41 -3.95
N VAL A 219 -13.78 6.98 -3.92
CA VAL A 219 -13.98 8.36 -3.45
C VAL A 219 -13.72 8.50 -1.96
N SER A 220 -14.12 7.52 -1.14
CA SER A 220 -13.83 7.52 0.31
C SER A 220 -12.32 7.54 0.57
N VAL A 221 -11.58 6.72 -0.17
CA VAL A 221 -10.12 6.63 -0.10
C VAL A 221 -9.46 7.94 -0.54
N MET A 222 -9.91 8.52 -1.66
CA MET A 222 -9.41 9.82 -2.14
C MET A 222 -9.62 10.94 -1.10
N ASN A 223 -10.78 10.95 -0.44
CA ASN A 223 -11.06 11.93 0.62
C ASN A 223 -10.19 11.70 1.86
N LYS A 224 -9.86 10.44 2.19
CA LYS A 224 -8.91 10.12 3.26
C LYS A 224 -7.50 10.60 2.91
N LEU A 225 -7.06 10.39 1.67
CA LEU A 225 -5.77 10.89 1.19
C LEU A 225 -5.68 12.41 1.31
N GLU A 226 -6.74 13.15 0.95
CA GLU A 226 -6.76 14.61 1.08
C GLU A 226 -6.50 15.09 2.52
N ARG A 227 -7.01 14.37 3.52
CA ARG A 227 -6.76 14.68 4.93
C ARG A 227 -5.31 14.38 5.30
N LEU A 228 -4.84 13.17 4.97
CA LEU A 228 -3.48 12.71 5.32
C LEU A 228 -2.36 13.59 4.78
N ILE A 229 -2.54 14.20 3.61
CA ILE A 229 -1.48 15.03 2.98
C ILE A 229 -1.44 16.46 3.51
N ARG A 230 -2.48 16.89 4.25
CA ARG A 230 -2.57 18.23 4.85
C ARG A 230 -2.06 18.27 6.29
N ASP A 231 -2.08 17.13 6.96
CA ASP A 231 -1.57 16.93 8.33
C ASP A 231 -0.04 16.84 8.33
#